data_AF-A0A8X6TS47-F1
#
_entry.id   AF-A0A8X6TS47-F1
#
_cell.length_a   1.000
_cell.length_b   1.000
_cell.length_c   1.000
_cell.angle_alpha   90.00
_cell.angle_beta   90.00
_cell.angle_gamma   90.00
#
_symmetry.space_group_name_H-M   'P 1'
#
loop_
_entity.id
_entity.type
_entity.pdbx_description
1 polymer ?
#
loop_
_entity_poly.entity_id
_entity_poly.type
_entity_poly.pdbx_seq_one_letter_code
_entity_poly.pdbx_strand_id
1 'polypeptide(L)'
;MVASKGEYGEKATQTIQELIRNHTHDEICFATIEILPRDPVQETNDTVVRRLDFYDKARAVIVFLNEDKISELLDACERCGIPQNRFIWIGSDGWGAKERIVANREQIAEGTITILPKRYPIE
;
A
#
# COMPACT_ATOMS: atom_id res chain seq x y z
N MET A 1 -0.86 3.87 5.97
CA MET A 1 -0.22 4.01 4.64
C MET A 1 1.11 3.28 4.69
N VAL A 2 1.48 2.60 3.62
CA VAL A 2 2.78 1.92 3.48
C VAL A 2 3.49 2.48 2.27
N ALA A 3 4.73 2.91 2.43
CA ALA A 3 5.50 3.51 1.35
C ALA A 3 6.95 3.01 1.36
N SER A 4 7.60 3.04 0.20
CA SER A 4 9.01 2.66 0.11
C SER A 4 9.91 3.83 0.45
N LYS A 5 10.99 3.56 1.18
CA LYS A 5 12.10 4.49 1.37
C LYS A 5 12.68 4.93 0.02
N GLY A 6 12.98 6.22 -0.11
CA GLY A 6 13.44 6.86 -1.34
C GLY A 6 12.40 7.79 -1.97
N GLU A 7 12.77 8.40 -3.10
CA GLU A 7 12.00 9.50 -3.69
C GLU A 7 10.57 9.14 -4.09
N TYR A 8 10.30 7.90 -4.47
CA TYR A 8 8.95 7.50 -4.88
C TYR A 8 7.96 7.49 -3.69
N GLY A 9 8.26 6.71 -2.65
CA GLY A 9 7.33 6.50 -1.53
C GLY A 9 7.36 7.60 -0.47
N GLU A 10 8.55 8.09 -0.08
CA GLU A 10 8.66 9.12 0.96
C GLU A 10 8.13 10.47 0.45
N LYS A 11 8.41 10.83 -0.81
CA LYS A 11 7.86 12.06 -1.39
C LYS A 11 6.34 11.97 -1.56
N ALA A 12 5.82 10.82 -2.01
CA ALA A 12 4.37 10.61 -2.09
C ALA A 12 3.70 10.77 -0.72
N THR A 13 4.31 10.23 0.33
CA THR A 13 3.84 10.40 1.72
C THR A 13 3.73 11.88 2.09
N GLN A 14 4.81 12.64 1.88
CA GLN A 14 4.84 14.08 2.18
C GLN A 14 3.79 14.84 1.37
N THR A 15 3.72 14.60 0.06
CA THR A 15 2.77 15.28 -0.82
C THR A 15 1.31 14.96 -0.44
N ILE A 16 0.98 13.72 -0.10
CA ILE A 16 -0.39 13.38 0.31
C ILE A 16 -0.75 14.03 1.65
N GLN A 17 0.17 14.06 2.61
CA GLN A 17 -0.04 14.78 3.87
C GLN A 17 -0.32 16.28 3.64
N GLU A 18 0.44 16.91 2.74
CA GLU A 18 0.22 18.30 2.35
C GLU A 18 -1.12 18.51 1.64
N LEU A 19 -1.50 17.60 0.74
CA LEU A 19 -2.78 17.67 0.03
C LEU A 19 -3.96 17.55 0.99
N ILE A 20 -3.92 16.60 1.93
CA ILE A 20 -4.94 16.43 2.96
C ILE A 20 -5.09 17.73 3.77
N ARG A 21 -3.98 18.26 4.29
CA ARG A 21 -4.01 19.50 5.07
C ARG A 21 -4.59 20.66 4.29
N ASN A 22 -4.22 20.79 3.01
CA ASN A 22 -4.60 21.94 2.20
C ASN A 22 -6.00 21.84 1.57
N HIS A 23 -6.50 20.63 1.32
CA HIS A 23 -7.73 20.42 0.53
C HIS A 23 -8.89 19.83 1.33
N THR A 24 -8.61 19.11 2.42
CA THR A 24 -9.65 18.46 3.22
C THR A 24 -9.75 19.05 4.62
N HIS A 25 -9.09 20.17 4.92
CA HIS A 25 -9.08 20.78 6.26
C HIS A 25 -8.82 19.76 7.40
N ASP A 26 -7.87 18.83 7.16
CA ASP A 26 -7.52 17.74 8.08
C ASP A 26 -8.64 16.74 8.44
N GLU A 27 -9.72 16.66 7.64
CA GLU A 27 -10.79 15.66 7.79
C GLU A 27 -10.35 14.21 7.53
N ILE A 28 -9.17 14.01 6.92
CA ILE A 28 -8.56 12.70 6.69
C ILE A 28 -7.32 12.56 7.59
N CYS A 29 -7.23 11.48 8.37
CA CYS A 29 -6.08 11.20 9.23
C CYS A 29 -5.41 9.87 8.88
N PHE A 30 -4.10 9.78 9.12
CA PHE A 30 -3.36 8.52 9.03
C PHE A 30 -3.30 7.83 10.38
N ALA A 31 -3.83 6.61 10.47
CA ALA A 31 -3.69 5.78 11.67
C ALA A 31 -2.23 5.36 11.91
N THR A 32 -1.52 4.99 10.85
CA THR A 32 -0.07 4.81 10.84
C THR A 32 0.50 5.08 9.45
N ILE A 33 1.78 5.45 9.40
CA ILE A 33 2.58 5.60 8.20
C ILE A 33 3.84 4.74 8.37
N GLU A 34 3.96 3.70 7.57
CA GLU A 34 5.07 2.75 7.61
C GLU A 34 5.97 2.96 6.38
N ILE A 35 7.23 3.33 6.59
CA ILE A 35 8.22 3.48 5.53
C ILE A 35 9.10 2.23 5.49
N LEU A 36 8.91 1.40 4.47
CA LEU A 36 9.69 0.19 4.27
C LEU A 36 11.10 0.55 3.76
N PRO A 37 12.17 -0.06 4.29
CA PRO A 37 13.52 0.13 3.77
C PRO A 37 13.65 -0.36 2.32
N ARG A 38 14.83 -0.13 1.72
CA ARG A 38 15.06 -0.53 0.31
C ARG A 38 14.91 -2.04 0.14
N ASP A 39 15.47 -2.82 1.05
CA ASP A 39 15.45 -4.28 1.04
C ASP A 39 14.94 -4.78 2.41
N PRO A 40 13.61 -4.80 2.63
CA PRO A 40 13.04 -5.28 3.87
C PRO A 40 13.21 -6.80 3.99
N VAL A 41 13.60 -7.27 5.17
CA VAL A 41 13.49 -8.70 5.50
C VAL A 41 12.02 -9.05 5.79
N GLN A 42 11.67 -10.33 5.69
CA GLN A 42 10.29 -10.81 5.89
C GLN A 42 9.69 -10.33 7.23
N GLU A 43 10.46 -10.36 8.31
CA GLU A 43 10.02 -9.92 9.64
C GLU A 43 9.62 -8.42 9.68
N THR A 44 10.28 -7.58 8.87
CA THR A 44 9.94 -6.16 8.74
C THR A 44 8.55 -6.01 8.11
N ASN A 45 8.27 -6.78 7.04
CA ASN A 45 6.96 -6.75 6.39
C ASN A 45 5.87 -7.29 7.33
N ASP A 46 6.14 -8.37 8.06
CA ASP A 46 5.20 -8.92 9.05
C ASP A 46 4.91 -7.91 10.17
N THR A 47 5.93 -7.18 10.64
CA THR A 47 5.77 -6.11 11.64
C THR A 47 4.88 -4.99 11.12
N VAL A 48 5.09 -4.55 9.86
CA VAL A 48 4.24 -3.54 9.21
C VAL A 48 2.79 -4.03 9.13
N VAL A 49 2.56 -5.27 8.70
CA VAL A 49 1.22 -5.85 8.63
C VAL A 49 0.54 -5.87 9.99
N ARG A 50 1.23 -6.32 11.05
CA ARG A 50 0.66 -6.31 12.41
C ARG A 50 0.35 -4.90 12.92
N ARG A 51 1.17 -3.91 12.57
CA ARG A 51 0.90 -2.49 12.92
C ARG A 51 -0.32 -1.95 12.18
N LEU A 52 -0.52 -2.33 10.92
CA LEU A 52 -1.75 -1.98 10.19
C LEU A 52 -2.96 -2.63 10.84
N ASP A 53 -2.85 -3.92 11.20
CA ASP A 53 -3.96 -4.67 11.76
C ASP A 53 -4.36 -4.21 13.17
N PHE A 54 -3.40 -3.72 13.96
CA PHE A 54 -3.63 -3.13 15.28
C PHE A 54 -4.69 -2.03 15.27
N TYR A 55 -4.79 -1.26 14.19
CA TYR A 55 -5.84 -0.25 14.01
C TYR A 55 -7.08 -0.88 13.36
N ASP A 56 -7.90 -1.55 14.18
CA ASP A 56 -9.11 -2.27 13.78
C ASP A 56 -10.10 -1.44 12.93
N LYS A 57 -10.29 -0.16 13.27
CA LYS A 57 -11.17 0.77 12.54
C LYS A 57 -10.57 1.24 11.21
N ALA A 58 -9.24 1.18 11.06
CA ALA A 58 -8.58 1.57 9.83
C ALA A 58 -8.56 0.38 8.86
N ARG A 59 -9.47 0.41 7.88
CA ARG A 59 -9.55 -0.62 6.82
C ARG A 59 -8.84 -0.21 5.55
N ALA A 60 -8.84 1.08 5.22
CA ALA A 60 -8.19 1.59 4.01
C ALA A 60 -6.67 1.65 4.18
N VAL A 61 -5.92 1.06 3.25
CA VAL A 61 -4.46 1.09 3.23
C VAL A 61 -3.97 1.63 1.90
N ILE A 62 -3.42 2.85 1.94
CA ILE A 62 -2.73 3.46 0.80
C ILE A 62 -1.34 2.85 0.67
N VAL A 63 -0.96 2.43 -0.54
CA VAL A 63 0.31 1.74 -0.84
C VAL A 63 1.07 2.48 -1.95
N PHE A 64 2.26 2.97 -1.61
CA PHE A 64 3.26 3.52 -2.54
C PHE A 64 4.52 2.66 -2.53
N LEU A 65 4.41 1.52 -3.19
CA LEU A 65 5.46 0.50 -3.28
C LEU A 65 5.67 0.08 -4.72
N ASN A 66 6.85 -0.46 -5.01
CA ASN A 66 7.10 -1.16 -6.26
C ASN A 66 6.49 -2.57 -6.20
N GLU A 67 6.19 -3.09 -7.38
CA GLU A 67 5.68 -4.43 -7.65
C GLU A 67 6.21 -5.54 -6.72
N ASP A 68 7.53 -5.75 -6.66
CA ASP A 68 8.10 -6.85 -5.86
C ASP A 68 7.79 -6.70 -4.37
N LYS A 69 7.83 -5.47 -3.85
CA LYS A 69 7.51 -5.18 -2.44
C LYS A 69 6.03 -5.32 -2.11
N ILE A 70 5.16 -5.11 -3.11
CA ILE A 70 3.73 -5.33 -2.93
C ILE A 70 3.46 -6.83 -2.78
N SER A 71 4.06 -7.65 -3.65
CA SER A 71 3.96 -9.11 -3.54
C SER A 71 4.42 -9.59 -2.17
N GLU A 72 5.57 -9.08 -1.68
CA GLU A 72 6.09 -9.41 -0.34
C GLU A 72 5.20 -8.93 0.82
N LEU A 73 4.51 -7.80 0.64
CA LEU A 73 3.55 -7.28 1.64
C LEU A 73 2.28 -8.15 1.68
N LEU A 74 1.78 -8.59 0.53
CA LEU A 74 0.65 -9.54 0.45
C LEU A 74 1.03 -10.89 1.07
N ASP A 75 2.26 -11.36 0.81
CA ASP A 75 2.82 -12.54 1.47
C ASP A 75 2.86 -12.39 2.99
N ALA A 76 3.24 -11.22 3.49
CA ALA A 76 3.23 -10.93 4.92
C ALA A 76 1.82 -10.95 5.51
N CYS A 77 0.81 -10.53 4.75
CA CYS A 77 -0.59 -10.62 5.17
C CYS A 77 -1.04 -12.08 5.36
N GLU A 78 -0.69 -12.96 4.42
CA GLU A 78 -1.01 -14.39 4.54
C GLU A 78 -0.27 -15.03 5.72
N ARG A 79 1.04 -14.76 5.88
CA ARG A 79 1.81 -15.26 7.04
C ARG A 79 1.27 -14.78 8.38
N CYS A 80 0.79 -13.54 8.44
CA CYS A 80 0.20 -12.97 9.65
C CYS A 80 -1.26 -13.41 9.88
N GLY A 81 -1.85 -14.20 8.99
CA GLY A 81 -3.23 -14.68 9.13
C GLY A 81 -4.27 -13.58 9.00
N ILE A 82 -3.98 -12.54 8.21
CA ILE A 82 -4.91 -11.43 7.98
C ILE A 82 -6.17 -11.96 7.28
N PRO A 83 -7.38 -11.73 7.82
CA PRO A 83 -8.62 -12.18 7.19
C PRO A 83 -8.84 -11.55 5.81
N GLN A 84 -9.50 -12.29 4.91
CA GLN A 84 -10.03 -11.74 3.66
C GLN A 84 -10.91 -10.50 3.95
N ASN A 85 -10.86 -9.49 3.10
CA ASN A 85 -11.61 -8.23 3.24
C ASN A 85 -11.27 -7.38 4.48
N ARG A 86 -10.20 -7.71 5.22
CA ARG A 86 -9.70 -6.89 6.34
C ARG A 86 -9.23 -5.52 5.87
N PHE A 87 -8.47 -5.49 4.78
CA PHE A 87 -7.93 -4.27 4.18
C PHE A 87 -8.61 -3.96 2.85
N ILE A 88 -8.82 -2.67 2.60
CA ILE A 88 -9.17 -2.12 1.29
C ILE A 88 -7.91 -1.44 0.79
N TRP A 89 -7.28 -2.03 -0.22
CA TRP A 89 -6.01 -1.52 -0.75
C TRP A 89 -6.24 -0.40 -1.76
N ILE A 90 -5.46 0.67 -1.61
CA ILE A 90 -5.41 1.79 -2.56
C ILE A 90 -3.97 1.86 -3.06
N GLY A 91 -3.70 1.24 -4.20
CA GLY A 91 -2.37 1.11 -4.79
C GLY A 91 -2.02 2.23 -5.77
N SER A 92 -0.78 2.71 -5.70
CA SER A 92 -0.20 3.58 -6.72
C SER A 92 0.07 2.81 -8.04
N ASP A 93 0.67 3.51 -9.01
CA ASP A 93 1.06 2.94 -10.31
C ASP A 93 2.09 1.82 -10.20
N GLY A 94 2.85 1.76 -9.09
CA GLY A 94 3.74 0.65 -8.77
C GLY A 94 3.02 -0.67 -8.56
N TRP A 95 1.75 -0.65 -8.13
CA TRP A 95 0.84 -1.80 -8.17
C TRP A 95 0.22 -1.91 -9.56
N GLY A 96 -0.53 -0.89 -9.97
CA GLY A 96 -1.17 -0.88 -11.28
C GLY A 96 -2.11 -2.06 -11.54
N ALA A 97 -2.10 -2.59 -12.77
CA ALA A 97 -3.04 -3.61 -13.25
C ALA A 97 -2.35 -4.96 -13.56
N LYS A 98 -1.19 -5.23 -12.95
CA LYS A 98 -0.40 -6.44 -13.23
C LYS A 98 -0.87 -7.59 -12.35
N GLU A 99 -1.46 -8.61 -12.95
CA GLU A 99 -1.96 -9.80 -12.23
C GLU A 99 -0.86 -10.55 -11.47
N ARG A 100 0.39 -10.52 -11.97
CA ARG A 100 1.52 -11.21 -11.32
C ARG A 100 1.80 -10.76 -9.89
N ILE A 101 1.40 -9.55 -9.52
CA ILE A 101 1.59 -8.99 -8.16
C ILE A 101 0.71 -9.73 -7.15
N VAL A 102 -0.49 -10.12 -7.57
CA VAL A 102 -1.50 -10.71 -6.69
C VAL A 102 -1.57 -12.23 -6.82
N ALA A 103 -0.76 -12.82 -7.70
CA ALA A 103 -0.77 -14.25 -7.97
C ALA A 103 -0.62 -15.07 -6.69
N ASN A 104 -1.56 -16.00 -6.48
CA ASN A 104 -1.73 -16.86 -5.30
C ASN A 104 -2.17 -16.15 -4.01
N ARG A 105 -2.36 -14.82 -4.03
CA ARG A 105 -2.90 -14.01 -2.91
C ARG A 105 -4.09 -13.15 -3.37
N GLU A 106 -4.83 -13.62 -4.36
CA GLU A 106 -5.94 -12.88 -4.98
C GLU A 106 -7.00 -12.52 -3.94
N GLN A 107 -7.27 -13.43 -3.01
CA GLN A 107 -8.19 -13.23 -1.88
C GLN A 107 -7.79 -12.05 -0.99
N ILE A 108 -6.49 -11.82 -0.76
CA ILE A 108 -6.02 -10.69 0.06
C ILE A 108 -6.11 -9.38 -0.71
N ALA A 109 -5.92 -9.42 -2.03
CA ALA A 109 -5.95 -8.26 -2.91
C ALA A 109 -7.35 -7.96 -3.49
N GLU A 110 -8.37 -8.74 -3.14
CA GLU A 110 -9.72 -8.55 -3.65
C GLU A 110 -10.26 -7.15 -3.30
N GLY A 111 -10.90 -6.49 -4.27
CA GLY A 111 -11.44 -5.14 -4.09
C GLY A 111 -10.40 -4.01 -4.08
N THR A 112 -9.14 -4.30 -4.45
CA THR A 112 -8.10 -3.27 -4.58
C THR A 112 -8.47 -2.22 -5.63
N ILE A 113 -8.25 -0.95 -5.29
CA ILE A 113 -8.31 0.18 -6.22
C ILE A 113 -6.86 0.57 -6.56
N THR A 114 -6.48 0.54 -7.83
CA THR A 114 -5.17 1.03 -8.28
C THR A 114 -5.29 2.21 -9.23
N ILE A 115 -4.26 3.04 -9.25
CA ILE A 115 -4.16 4.19 -10.15
C ILE A 115 -3.09 3.90 -11.19
N LEU A 116 -3.39 4.18 -12.46
CA LEU A 116 -2.43 4.14 -13.55
C LEU A 116 -2.49 5.42 -14.38
N PRO A 117 -1.34 5.98 -14.81
CA PRO A 117 -1.34 7.05 -15.80
C PRO A 117 -2.02 6.58 -17.08
N LYS A 118 -2.89 7.44 -17.63
CA LYS A 118 -3.52 7.18 -18.93
C LYS A 118 -2.43 7.15 -20.02
N ARG A 119 -2.35 6.04 -20.75
CA ARG A 119 -1.42 5.86 -21.86
C ARG A 119 -2.12 6.13 -23.19
N TYR A 120 -1.43 6.81 -24.11
CA TYR A 120 -1.85 6.97 -25.49
C TYR A 120 -0.94 6.12 -26.38
N PRO A 121 -1.47 5.44 -27.41
CA PRO A 121 -0.64 4.76 -28.39
C PRO A 121 0.25 5.79 -29.09
N ILE A 122 1.48 5.40 -29.38
CA ILE A 122 2.37 6.17 -30.24
C ILE A 122 1.99 5.79 -31.67
N GLU A 123 1.56 6.78 -32.47
CA GLU A 123 1.34 6.63 -33.92
C GLU A 123 2.68 6.50 -34.68
#